data_AF-A0A7W0VBU2-F1
#
_entry.id   AF-A0A7W0VBU2-F1
#
_cell.length_a   1.000
_cell.length_b   1.000
_cell.length_c   1.000
_cell.angle_alpha   90.00
_cell.angle_beta   90.00
_cell.angle_gamma   90.00
#
_symmetry.space_group_name_H-M   'P 1'
#
loop_
_entity.id
_entity.type
_entity.pdbx_description
1 polymer ?
#
loop_
_entity_poly.entity_id
_entity_poly.type
_entity_poly.pdbx_seq_one_letter_code
_entity_poly.pdbx_strand_id
1 'polypeptide(L)'
;MTRTAVVIAGSTPDAVVAVGVPDRVALRPNRLGTLVTGRPGALVIDYAAELPGPVYDIMYNSSTGWFSVTVFHGLTATRWDNRPGTDPGYPRVDDILGATTPMTILAVLDIPPDAVGYAERLLL
;
A
#
# COMPACT_ATOMS: atom_id res chain seq x y z
N MET A 1 -15.74 -2.81 4.22
CA MET A 1 -14.76 -2.91 5.33
C MET A 1 -13.40 -2.58 4.75
N THR A 2 -12.61 -1.73 5.40
CA THR A 2 -11.29 -1.32 4.87
C THR A 2 -10.19 -2.27 5.31
N ARG A 3 -9.35 -2.68 4.36
CA ARG A 3 -8.14 -3.49 4.58
C ARG A 3 -6.93 -2.78 3.97
N THR A 4 -5.75 -3.11 4.49
CA THR A 4 -4.50 -2.44 4.11
C THR A 4 -3.35 -3.42 3.90
N ALA A 5 -2.47 -3.05 2.97
CA ALA A 5 -1.21 -3.72 2.72
C ALA A 5 -0.14 -2.67 2.44
N VAL A 6 1.07 -2.88 2.94
CA VAL A 6 2.17 -1.93 2.83
C VAL A 6 3.38 -2.64 2.24
N VAL A 7 3.95 -2.08 1.19
CA VAL A 7 5.22 -2.55 0.62
C VAL A 7 6.30 -1.55 0.95
N ILE A 8 7.37 -2.03 1.58
CA ILE A 8 8.52 -1.23 1.99
C ILE A 8 9.66 -1.66 1.07
N ALA A 9 9.88 -0.87 0.02
CA ALA A 9 10.84 -1.23 -1.01
C ALA A 9 12.28 -1.23 -0.47
N GLY A 10 13.10 -2.18 -0.93
CA GLY A 10 14.49 -2.35 -0.52
C GLY A 10 14.72 -2.82 0.91
N SER A 11 13.67 -2.99 1.72
CA SER A 11 13.80 -3.39 3.13
C SER A 11 13.53 -4.87 3.33
N THR A 12 14.30 -5.50 4.22
CA THR A 12 14.10 -6.89 4.66
C THR A 12 13.08 -6.96 5.80
N PRO A 13 12.45 -8.13 6.06
CA PRO A 13 11.54 -8.27 7.18
C PRO A 13 12.18 -7.91 8.52
N ASP A 14 13.44 -8.28 8.73
CA ASP A 14 14.17 -7.95 9.97
C ASP A 14 14.35 -6.44 10.16
N ALA A 15 14.62 -5.70 9.09
CA ALA A 15 14.72 -4.23 9.15
C ALA A 15 13.37 -3.59 9.48
N VAL A 16 12.27 -4.12 8.93
CA VAL A 16 10.91 -3.63 9.26
C VAL A 16 10.54 -3.95 10.71
N VAL A 17 10.89 -5.15 11.19
CA VAL A 17 10.72 -5.54 12.60
C VAL A 17 11.50 -4.64 13.54
N ALA A 18 12.70 -4.20 13.15
CA ALA A 18 13.51 -3.30 13.97
C ALA A 18 12.88 -1.91 14.17
N VAL A 19 12.11 -1.40 13.18
CA VAL A 19 11.32 -0.17 13.33
C VAL A 19 10.11 -0.42 14.25
N GLY A 20 9.45 -1.57 14.09
CA GLY A 20 8.36 -2.01 14.95
C GLY A 20 7.24 -2.68 14.17
N VAL A 21 6.53 -3.60 14.81
CA VAL A 21 5.47 -4.41 14.17
C VAL A 21 4.31 -4.60 15.17
N PRO A 22 3.04 -4.27 14.83
CA PRO A 22 1.91 -4.52 15.71
C PRO A 22 1.53 -6.00 15.70
N ASP A 23 0.92 -6.48 16.79
CA ASP A 23 0.48 -7.88 16.94
C ASP A 23 -0.45 -8.42 15.84
N ARG A 24 -1.08 -7.52 15.07
CA ARG A 24 -2.11 -7.86 14.05
C ARG A 24 -1.64 -7.65 12.62
N VAL A 25 -0.34 -7.76 12.36
CA VAL A 25 0.19 -7.76 10.99
C VAL A 25 0.99 -9.02 10.72
N ALA A 26 1.03 -9.41 9.45
CA ALA A 26 1.93 -10.43 8.94
C ALA A 26 2.96 -9.77 8.02
N LEU A 27 4.22 -10.21 8.13
CA LEU A 27 5.32 -9.78 7.29
C LEU A 27 5.80 -10.94 6.44
N ARG A 28 6.13 -10.66 5.19
CA ARG A 28 6.87 -11.59 4.34
C ARG A 28 7.76 -10.85 3.36
N PRO A 29 8.83 -11.49 2.87
CA PRO A 29 9.52 -11.02 1.68
C PRO A 29 8.54 -10.87 0.50
N ASN A 30 8.81 -9.85 -0.32
CA ASN A 30 8.13 -9.54 -1.57
C ASN A 30 9.22 -9.17 -2.60
N ARG A 31 8.92 -9.29 -3.90
CA ARG A 31 9.81 -8.90 -5.00
C ARG A 31 10.47 -7.51 -4.83
N LEU A 32 9.79 -6.55 -4.22
CA LEU A 32 10.29 -5.19 -4.02
C LEU A 32 11.03 -4.98 -2.69
N GLY A 33 10.90 -5.90 -1.72
CA GLY A 33 11.42 -5.73 -0.37
C GLY A 33 10.58 -6.52 0.63
N THR A 34 9.80 -5.82 1.46
CA THR A 34 8.93 -6.44 2.46
C THR A 34 7.49 -6.04 2.27
N LEU A 35 6.60 -7.03 2.30
CA LEU A 35 5.16 -6.84 2.36
C LEU A 35 4.68 -7.00 3.80
N VAL A 36 3.94 -6.01 4.28
CA VAL A 36 3.21 -6.02 5.54
C VAL A 36 1.72 -6.04 5.23
N THR A 37 0.97 -6.97 5.80
CA THR A 37 -0.48 -7.08 5.62
C THR A 37 -1.17 -7.03 6.97
N GLY A 38 -2.37 -6.44 7.04
CA GLY A 38 -3.11 -6.30 8.30
C GLY A 38 -3.51 -4.85 8.55
N ARG A 39 -3.24 -4.32 9.75
CA ARG A 39 -3.50 -2.92 10.13
C ARG A 39 -2.23 -2.27 10.72
N PRO A 40 -1.28 -1.81 9.88
CA PRO A 40 -0.04 -1.21 10.35
C PRO A 40 -0.26 0.15 11.03
N GLY A 41 -1.32 0.89 10.68
CA GLY A 41 -1.68 2.14 11.36
C GLY A 41 -0.61 3.22 11.19
N ALA A 42 -0.20 3.85 12.30
CA ALA A 42 0.79 4.93 12.29
C ALA A 42 2.19 4.49 11.83
N LEU A 43 2.52 3.20 11.95
CA LEU A 43 3.85 2.66 11.61
C LEU A 43 4.22 2.85 10.14
N VAL A 44 3.26 3.09 9.25
CA VAL A 44 3.56 3.42 7.85
C VAL A 44 4.46 4.66 7.74
N ILE A 45 4.21 5.66 8.58
CA ILE A 45 5.02 6.89 8.64
C ILE A 45 6.38 6.60 9.25
N ASP A 46 6.43 5.77 10.30
CA ASP A 46 7.68 5.39 10.96
C ASP A 46 8.58 4.59 9.99
N TYR A 47 8.02 3.62 9.26
CA TYR A 47 8.74 2.92 8.19
C TYR A 47 9.27 3.88 7.13
N ALA A 48 8.45 4.84 6.69
CA ALA A 48 8.87 5.80 5.69
C ALA A 48 9.95 6.76 6.20
N ALA A 49 9.98 7.06 7.50
CA ALA A 49 10.98 7.90 8.13
C ALA A 49 12.32 7.18 8.35
N GLU A 50 12.28 5.90 8.71
CA GLU A 50 13.45 5.14 9.15
C GLU A 50 14.08 4.28 8.05
N LEU A 51 13.33 3.90 7.01
CA LEU A 51 13.79 2.98 5.98
C LEU A 51 14.12 3.69 4.67
N PRO A 52 15.15 3.22 3.93
CA PRO A 52 15.74 3.99 2.83
C PRO A 52 14.90 4.02 1.54
N GLY A 53 13.95 3.10 1.40
CA GLY A 53 13.16 2.94 0.17
C GLY A 53 11.75 3.52 0.29
N PRO A 54 11.07 3.70 -0.85
CA PRO A 54 9.68 4.17 -0.83
C PRO A 54 8.76 3.18 -0.13
N VAL A 55 7.76 3.72 0.57
CA VAL A 55 6.70 2.95 1.22
C VAL A 55 5.40 3.13 0.44
N TYR A 56 4.84 2.03 -0.03
CA TYR A 56 3.56 1.99 -0.74
C TYR A 56 2.48 1.49 0.20
N ASP A 57 1.62 2.39 0.69
CA ASP A 57 0.47 2.06 1.55
C ASP A 57 -0.82 1.94 0.73
N ILE A 58 -1.35 0.73 0.68
CA ILE A 58 -2.55 0.39 -0.07
C ILE A 58 -3.72 0.30 0.90
N MET A 59 -4.82 0.96 0.55
CA MET A 59 -6.09 0.82 1.25
C MET A 59 -7.19 0.43 0.25
N TYR A 60 -7.98 -0.58 0.62
CA TYR A 60 -9.16 -0.95 -0.15
C TYR A 60 -10.38 -1.08 0.76
N ASN A 61 -11.50 -0.46 0.37
CA ASN A 61 -12.79 -0.63 1.01
C ASN A 61 -13.78 -1.33 0.07
N SER A 62 -14.01 -2.62 0.36
CA SER A 62 -14.91 -3.48 -0.41
C SER A 62 -16.37 -3.03 -0.44
N SER A 63 -16.80 -2.21 0.52
CA SER A 63 -18.17 -1.72 0.59
C SER A 63 -18.43 -0.59 -0.41
N THR A 64 -17.40 0.18 -0.78
CA THR A 64 -17.51 1.36 -1.65
C THR A 64 -16.74 1.22 -2.96
N GLY A 65 -15.90 0.19 -3.11
CA GLY A 65 -14.98 0.05 -4.24
C GLY A 65 -13.79 1.01 -4.20
N TRP A 66 -13.64 1.76 -3.10
CA TRP A 66 -12.55 2.72 -2.93
C TRP A 66 -11.22 1.99 -2.79
N PHE A 67 -10.28 2.35 -3.65
CA PHE A 67 -8.90 1.88 -3.67
C PHE A 67 -8.00 3.11 -3.68
N SER A 68 -6.97 3.07 -2.84
CA SER A 68 -5.95 4.11 -2.82
C SER A 68 -4.58 3.53 -2.59
N VAL A 69 -3.59 4.22 -3.14
CA VAL A 69 -2.18 4.03 -2.84
C VAL A 69 -1.61 5.37 -2.39
N THR A 70 -0.97 5.37 -1.23
CA THR A 70 -0.12 6.48 -0.80
C THR A 70 1.33 6.04 -0.94
N VAL A 71 2.14 6.82 -1.65
CA VAL A 71 3.56 6.57 -1.84
C VAL A 71 4.32 7.56 -0.98
N PHE A 72 5.08 7.05 -0.02
CA PHE A 72 5.96 7.85 0.82
C PHE A 72 7.40 7.75 0.31
N HIS A 73 8.04 8.90 0.12
CA HIS A 73 9.46 9.06 -0.11
C HIS A 73 10.04 9.84 1.08
N GLY A 74 10.51 9.13 2.10
CA GLY A 74 10.71 9.76 3.40
C GLY A 74 9.37 10.27 3.96
N LEU A 75 9.37 11.47 4.53
CA LEU A 75 8.16 12.14 5.03
C LEU A 75 7.33 12.86 3.95
N THR A 76 7.72 12.77 2.69
CA THR A 76 6.95 13.32 1.57
C THR A 76 5.99 12.27 1.02
N ALA A 77 4.72 12.62 0.85
CA ALA A 77 3.71 11.69 0.38
C ALA A 77 3.02 12.18 -0.90
N THR A 78 2.82 11.27 -1.84
CA THR A 78 1.93 11.42 -2.99
C THR A 78 0.85 10.34 -2.95
N ARG A 79 -0.29 10.57 -3.59
CA ARG A 79 -1.45 9.68 -3.46
C ARG A 79 -2.17 9.52 -4.78
N TRP A 80 -2.48 8.26 -5.10
CA TRP A 80 -3.45 7.88 -6.11
C TRP A 80 -4.67 7.29 -5.42
N ASP A 81 -5.87 7.71 -5.78
CA ASP A 81 -7.09 7.00 -5.39
C ASP A 81 -8.20 7.14 -6.40
N ASN A 82 -9.09 6.14 -6.43
CA ASN A 82 -10.20 6.07 -7.38
C ASN A 82 -11.52 6.61 -6.80
N ARG A 83 -11.48 7.40 -5.71
CA ARG A 83 -12.71 7.84 -5.06
C ARG A 83 -13.50 8.76 -6.00
N PRO A 84 -14.77 8.44 -6.33
CA PRO A 84 -15.58 9.29 -7.19
C PRO A 84 -15.74 10.70 -6.59
N GLY A 85 -15.54 11.74 -7.41
CA GLY A 85 -15.87 13.13 -7.05
C GLY A 85 -14.99 13.79 -5.99
N THR A 86 -13.85 13.20 -5.61
CA THR A 86 -12.91 13.82 -4.66
C THR A 86 -11.55 13.97 -5.31
N ASP A 87 -11.04 15.21 -5.37
CA ASP A 87 -9.62 15.46 -5.64
C ASP A 87 -8.96 15.93 -4.35
N PRO A 88 -8.21 15.06 -3.65
CA PRO A 88 -7.70 15.35 -2.31
C PRO A 88 -6.54 16.36 -2.29
N GLY A 89 -6.15 16.93 -3.43
CA GLY A 89 -5.10 17.96 -3.53
C GLY A 89 -3.66 17.45 -3.48
N TYR A 90 -3.45 16.12 -3.50
CA TYR A 90 -2.13 15.52 -3.67
C TYR A 90 -1.77 15.45 -5.16
N PRO A 91 -0.48 15.58 -5.54
CA PRO A 91 -0.04 15.22 -6.88
C PRO A 91 -0.46 13.77 -7.14
N ARG A 92 -1.41 13.59 -8.07
CA ARG A 92 -1.84 12.26 -8.48
C ARG A 92 -0.66 11.61 -9.17
N VAL A 93 -0.18 10.52 -8.61
CA VAL A 93 0.77 9.66 -9.34
C VAL A 93 -0.11 8.84 -10.27
N ASP A 94 -0.41 9.39 -11.45
CA ASP A 94 -1.27 8.71 -12.42
C ASP A 94 -0.69 7.32 -12.77
N ASP A 95 0.64 7.18 -12.71
CA ASP A 95 1.37 5.95 -12.97
C ASP A 95 2.18 5.48 -11.75
N ILE A 96 1.64 4.55 -10.95
CA ILE A 96 2.41 3.90 -9.88
C ILE A 96 3.25 2.80 -10.51
N LEU A 97 4.56 3.03 -10.65
CA LEU A 97 5.47 2.10 -11.34
C LEU A 97 4.97 1.74 -12.76
N GLY A 98 4.31 2.67 -13.44
CA GLY A 98 3.69 2.45 -14.77
C GLY A 98 2.31 1.78 -14.74
N ALA A 99 1.70 1.59 -13.57
CA ALA A 99 0.37 1.01 -13.41
C ALA A 99 -0.69 2.06 -13.04
N THR A 100 -1.87 1.92 -13.67
CA THR A 100 -2.96 2.92 -13.61
C THR A 100 -4.29 2.36 -13.11
N THR A 101 -4.38 1.04 -12.89
CA THR A 101 -5.61 0.37 -12.43
C THR A 101 -5.33 -0.42 -11.15
N PRO A 102 -6.31 -0.63 -10.24
CA PRO A 102 -6.08 -1.34 -8.99
C PRO A 102 -5.40 -2.71 -9.18
N MET A 103 -5.82 -3.51 -10.17
CA MET A 103 -5.20 -4.81 -10.43
C MET A 103 -3.76 -4.70 -10.93
N THR A 104 -3.48 -3.77 -11.85
CA THR A 104 -2.11 -3.57 -12.34
C THR A 104 -1.21 -3.03 -11.24
N ILE A 105 -1.73 -2.15 -10.38
CA ILE A 105 -1.04 -1.61 -9.20
C ILE A 105 -0.69 -2.73 -8.21
N LEU A 106 -1.66 -3.57 -7.84
CA LEU A 106 -1.41 -4.73 -6.97
C LEU A 106 -0.36 -5.66 -7.58
N ALA A 107 -0.42 -5.91 -8.89
CA ALA A 107 0.53 -6.76 -9.58
C ALA A 107 1.96 -6.19 -9.62
N VAL A 108 2.15 -4.90 -9.95
CA VAL A 108 3.50 -4.30 -9.97
C VAL A 108 4.11 -4.23 -8.58
N LEU A 109 3.29 -4.07 -7.55
CA LEU A 109 3.68 -4.09 -6.14
C LEU A 109 3.80 -5.49 -5.55
N ASP A 110 3.54 -6.56 -6.32
CA ASP A 110 3.58 -7.96 -5.86
C ASP A 110 2.70 -8.20 -4.60
N ILE A 111 1.51 -7.58 -4.60
CA ILE A 111 0.50 -7.71 -3.55
C ILE A 111 -0.61 -8.65 -4.05
N PRO A 112 -0.81 -9.81 -3.41
CA PRO A 112 -1.95 -10.67 -3.68
C PRO A 112 -3.28 -9.92 -3.44
N PRO A 113 -4.25 -9.95 -4.38
CA PRO A 113 -5.51 -9.21 -4.20
C PRO A 113 -6.28 -9.58 -2.92
N ASP A 114 -6.24 -10.85 -2.53
CA ASP A 114 -6.86 -11.37 -1.31
C ASP A 114 -6.25 -10.78 -0.02
N ALA A 115 -4.99 -10.34 -0.04
CA ALA A 115 -4.34 -9.68 1.08
C ALA A 115 -5.06 -8.39 1.52
N VAL A 116 -5.63 -7.66 0.56
CA VAL A 116 -6.50 -6.50 0.82
C VAL A 116 -7.98 -6.81 0.61
N GLY A 117 -8.33 -8.06 0.31
CA GLY A 117 -9.70 -8.48 -0.01
C GLY A 117 -10.25 -7.85 -1.29
N TYR A 118 -9.38 -7.46 -2.22
CA TYR A 118 -9.76 -6.97 -3.53
C TYR A 118 -10.27 -8.13 -4.37
N ALA A 119 -11.51 -8.00 -4.84
CA ALA A 119 -12.10 -8.86 -5.85
C ALA A 119 -12.62 -7.93 -6.95
N GLU A 120 -12.25 -8.19 -8.20
CA GLU A 120 -12.98 -7.59 -9.31
C GLU A 120 -14.43 -8.05 -9.18
N ARG A 121 -15.34 -7.13 -8.89
CA ARG A 121 -16.74 -7.40 -9.17
C ARG A 121 -16.81 -7.52 -10.69
N LEU A 122 -16.90 -8.75 -11.18
CA LEU A 122 -17.55 -9.01 -12.45
C LEU A 122 -18.93 -8.36 -12.33
N LEU A 123 -19.10 -7.23 -13.00
CA LEU A 123 -20.42 -6.70 -13.30
C LEU A 123 -21.08 -7.76 -14.19
N LEU A 124 -21.89 -8.62 -13.57
CA LEU A 124 -22.91 -9.41 -14.26
C LEU A 124 -24.02 -8.47 -14.73
#